data_AF-A0A947B3I5-F1
#
_entry.id   AF-A0A947B3I5-F1
#
_cell.length_a   1.000
_cell.length_b   1.000
_cell.length_c   1.000
_cell.angle_alpha   90.00
_cell.angle_beta   90.00
_cell.angle_gamma   90.00
#
_symmetry.space_group_name_H-M   'P 1'
#
loop_
_entity.id
_entity.type
_entity.pdbx_description
1 polymer ?
#
loop_
_entity_poly.entity_id
_entity_poly.type
_entity_poly.pdbx_seq_one_letter_code
_entity_poly.pdbx_strand_id
1 'polypeptide(L)' 'MAPLFEEGRTYTFYFSQEHGDTSINGEVVSYESPLVKIETGGLTRIINCSSAYFVEAVARRADEETGG' A
#
# COMPACT_ATOMS: atom_id res chain seq x y z
N MET A 1 -7.17 -17.99 7.26
CA MET A 1 -6.35 -16.83 7.66
C MET A 1 -7.12 -15.58 7.32
N ALA A 2 -7.07 -14.54 8.16
CA ALA A 2 -7.65 -13.25 7.81
C ALA A 2 -6.87 -12.64 6.63
N PRO A 3 -7.52 -11.90 5.73
CA PRO A 3 -6.82 -11.21 4.65
C PRO A 3 -5.88 -10.14 5.19
N LEU A 4 -4.70 -10.00 4.57
CA LEU A 4 -3.69 -9.00 4.96
C LEU A 4 -4.04 -7.59 4.48
N PHE A 5 -4.80 -7.48 3.39
CA PHE A 5 -5.22 -6.23 2.78
C PHE A 5 -6.75 -6.17 2.69
N GLU A 6 -7.28 -4.94 2.71
CA GLU A 6 -8.70 -4.65 2.57
C GLU A 6 -8.92 -3.95 1.22
N GLU A 7 -9.73 -4.54 0.33
CA GLU A 7 -10.14 -3.86 -0.92
C GLU A 7 -10.91 -2.58 -0.60
N GLY A 8 -10.68 -1.52 -1.37
CA GLY A 8 -11.24 -0.19 -1.14
C GLY A 8 -10.51 0.63 -0.07
N ARG A 9 -9.47 0.08 0.56
CA ARG A 9 -8.70 0.78 1.59
C ARG A 9 -7.39 1.32 1.04
N THR A 10 -7.06 2.55 1.41
CA THR A 10 -5.80 3.19 1.05
C THR A 10 -4.66 2.76 1.97
N TYR A 11 -3.57 2.30 1.38
CA TYR A 11 -2.33 1.95 2.07
C TYR A 11 -1.18 2.82 1.54
N THR A 12 -0.21 3.09 2.41
CA THR A 12 1.11 3.60 2.04
C THR A 12 2.10 2.45 2.11
N PHE A 13 2.71 2.11 0.98
CA PHE A 13 3.72 1.07 0.81
C PHE A 13 5.10 1.69 0.88
N TYR A 14 5.95 1.20 1.79
CA TYR A 14 7.30 1.69 1.99
C TYR A 14 8.34 0.72 1.44
N PHE A 15 9.35 1.29 0.78
CA PHE A 15 10.46 0.55 0.20
C PHE A 15 11.82 1.06 0.74
N SER A 16 12.81 0.19 0.82
CA SER A 16 14.13 0.49 1.37
C SER A 16 14.88 1.53 0.52
N GLN A 17 15.49 2.52 1.15
CA GLN A 17 16.00 3.74 0.53
C GLN A 17 17.47 3.66 0.04
N GLU A 18 17.88 2.68 -0.78
CA GLU A 18 19.19 2.81 -1.44
C GLU A 18 19.23 4.00 -2.44
N HIS A 19 18.08 4.57 -2.82
CA HIS A 19 17.96 5.71 -3.76
C HIS A 19 16.85 6.73 -3.43
N GLY A 20 16.54 6.99 -2.15
CA GLY A 20 15.61 8.06 -1.71
C GLY A 20 14.22 7.60 -1.26
N ASP A 21 13.38 8.56 -0.81
CA ASP A 21 12.01 8.32 -0.32
C ASP A 21 11.13 7.72 -1.43
N THR A 22 10.94 6.41 -1.41
CA THR A 22 10.05 5.73 -2.36
C THR A 22 8.93 5.07 -1.60
N SER A 23 8.02 5.90 -1.10
CA SER A 23 6.71 5.41 -0.66
C SER A 23 5.70 5.53 -1.81
N ILE A 24 4.74 4.62 -1.86
CA ILE A 24 3.63 4.67 -2.81
C ILE A 24 2.34 4.63 -2.00
N ASN A 25 1.48 5.63 -2.16
CA ASN A 25 0.15 5.62 -1.57
C ASN A 25 -0.87 5.23 -2.64
N GLY A 26 -1.82 4.34 -2.32
CA GLY A 26 -2.90 3.98 -3.23
C GLY A 26 -3.97 3.10 -2.60
N GLU A 27 -5.13 3.08 -3.24
CA GLU A 27 -6.29 2.27 -2.86
C GLU A 27 -6.10 0.84 -3.37
N VAL A 28 -6.30 -0.16 -2.51
CA VAL A 28 -6.22 -1.57 -2.89
C VAL A 28 -7.45 -1.95 -3.70
N VAL A 29 -7.24 -2.40 -4.93
CA VAL A 29 -8.32 -2.86 -5.83
C VAL A 29 -8.47 -4.38 -5.79
N SER A 30 -7.35 -5.10 -5.67
CA SER A 30 -7.34 -6.55 -5.48
C SER A 30 -5.96 -7.00 -4.99
N TYR A 31 -5.84 -8.22 -4.47
CA TYR A 31 -4.55 -8.77 -4.04
C TYR A 31 -4.51 -10.29 -4.12
N GLU A 32 -3.32 -10.82 -4.38
CA GLU A 32 -2.99 -12.23 -4.34
C GLU A 32 -1.55 -12.35 -3.82
N SER A 33 -1.37 -12.81 -2.57
CA SER A 33 -0.06 -12.79 -1.92
C SER A 33 1.04 -13.45 -2.78
N PRO A 34 2.18 -12.78 -3.03
CA PRO A 34 2.65 -11.54 -2.40
C PRO A 34 2.32 -10.24 -3.18
N LEU A 35 1.47 -10.31 -4.20
CA LEU A 35 1.14 -9.19 -5.08
C LEU A 35 -0.09 -8.42 -4.60
N VAL A 36 -0.02 -7.10 -4.69
CA VAL A 36 -1.14 -6.19 -4.38
C VAL A 36 -1.34 -5.25 -5.55
N LYS A 37 -2.57 -5.19 -6.07
CA LYS A 37 -2.97 -4.25 -7.11
C LYS A 37 -3.56 -3.01 -6.45
N ILE A 38 -3.02 -1.85 -6.78
CA ILE A 38 -3.50 -0.56 -6.30
C ILE A 38 -3.86 0.39 -7.43
N GLU A 39 -4.72 1.35 -7.14
CA GLU A 39 -4.96 2.53 -7.95
C GLU A 39 -4.43 3.78 -7.24
N THR A 40 -3.67 4.59 -8.00
CA THR A 40 -3.06 5.82 -7.49
C THR A 40 -2.77 6.80 -8.62
N GLY A 41 -3.22 8.05 -8.48
CA GLY A 41 -3.00 9.10 -9.49
C GLY A 41 -3.53 8.75 -10.89
N GLY A 42 -4.63 8.01 -10.99
CA GLY A 42 -5.19 7.53 -12.26
C GLY A 42 -4.42 6.38 -12.92
N LEU A 43 -3.43 5.80 -12.24
CA LEU A 43 -2.66 4.66 -12.70
C LEU A 43 -3.00 3.42 -11.88
N THR A 44 -3.06 2.26 -12.55
CA THR A 44 -3.01 0.96 -11.91
C THR A 44 -1.56 0.54 -11.70
N ARG A 45 -1.19 0.16 -10.48
CA ARG A 45 0.14 -0.37 -10.15
C ARG A 45 0.01 -1.74 -9.48
N ILE A 46 1.01 -2.60 -9.70
CA ILE A 46 1.12 -3.90 -9.03
C ILE A 46 2.38 -3.85 -8.15
N ILE A 47 2.18 -4.06 -6.85
CA ILE A 47 3.23 -4.05 -5.84
C ILE A 47 3.59 -5.49 -5.48
N ASN A 48 4.88 -5.83 -5.51
CA ASN A 48 5.38 -7.10 -5.01
C ASN A 48 5.89 -6.96 -3.57
N CYS A 49 5.10 -7.44 -2.60
CA CYS A 49 5.42 -7.39 -1.17
C CYS A 49 6.44 -8.46 -0.73
N SER A 50 6.90 -9.36 -1.62
CA SER A 50 8.03 -10.26 -1.33
C SER A 50 9.36 -9.71 -1.84
N SER A 51 9.39 -8.50 -2.39
CA SER A 51 10.63 -7.85 -2.83
C SER A 51 11.56 -7.63 -1.63
N ALA A 52 12.87 -7.82 -1.84
CA ALA A 52 13.88 -7.48 -0.82
C ALA A 52 13.88 -6.00 -0.43
N TYR A 53 13.31 -5.16 -1.31
CA TYR A 53 13.16 -3.73 -1.08
C TYR A 53 11.85 -3.38 -0.37
N PHE A 54 10.88 -4.28 -0.25
CA PHE A 54 9.63 -3.98 0.45
C PHE A 54 9.84 -4.01 1.96
N VAL A 55 9.43 -2.95 2.65
CA VAL A 55 9.59 -2.82 4.10
C VAL A 55 8.27 -3.11 4.80
N GLU A 56 7.25 -2.30 4.53
CA GLU A 56 5.94 -2.43 5.17
C GLU A 56 4.84 -1.72 4.37
N ALA A 57 3.58 -2.04 4.71
CA ALA A 57 2.41 -1.32 4.22
C ALA A 57 1.57 -0.85 5.41
N VAL A 58 1.26 0.44 5.45
CA VAL A 58 0.53 1.08 6.56
C VAL A 58 -0.78 1.64 6.03
N ALA A 59 -1.90 1.25 6.66
CA ALA A 59 -3.20 1.88 6.44
C ALA A 59 -3.51 2.84 7.58
N ARG A 60 -3.98 4.05 7.25
CA ARG A 60 -4.53 4.95 8.26
C ARG A 60 -5.89 4.43 8.73
N ARG A 61 -6.28 4.74 9.96
CA ARG A 61 -7.66 4.55 10.41
C ARG A 61 -8.54 5.65 9.81
N ALA A 62 -9.78 5.33 9.47
CA ALA A 62 -10.73 6.28 8.90
C ALA A 62 -11.14 7.43 9.85
N ASP A 63 -10.80 7.35 11.15
CA ASP A 63 -11.28 8.28 12.20
C ASP A 63 -10.39 9.51 12.48
N GLU A 64 -9.42 9.85 11.63
CA GLU A 64 -8.50 11.00 11.87
C GLU A 64 -8.72 12.22 10.94
N GLU A 65 -9.94 12.45 10.44
CA GLU A 65 -10.29 13.68 9.70
C GLU A 65 -11.31 14.60 10.43
N THR A 66 -11.51 14.44 11.74
CA THR A 66 -12.38 15.34 12.54
C THR A 66 -11.71 15.84 13.82
N GLY A 67 -10.51 16.42 13.71
CA GLY A 67 -9.85 17.06 14.84
C GLY A 67 -8.60 17.84 14.47
N GLY A 68 -8.79 19.10 14.08
CA GLY A 68 -7.73 20.08 13.85
C GLY A 68 -8.31 21.45 13.53
#